data_AF-A0A8E1BZM7-F1
#
_entry.id   AF-A0A8E1BZM7-F1
#
_cell.length_a   1.000
_cell.length_b   1.000
_cell.length_c   1.000
_cell.angle_alpha   90.00
_cell.angle_beta   90.00
_cell.angle_gamma   90.00
#
_symmetry.space_group_name_H-M   'P 1'
#
loop_
_entity.id
_entity.type
_entity.pdbx_description
1 polymer ?
#
loop_
_entity_poly.entity_id
_entity_poly.type
_entity_poly.pdbx_seq_one_letter_code
_entity_poly.pdbx_strand_id
1 'polypeptide(L)'
;MNNYIPMLENIVFILGLSLFGVTLLLYAINILYFFDWMNLNSLVNFTVLSTIIMFILSFVCFGWSYNGLQNIIQIIPIEIEFYYELLFWSGGHLLQFIYTQILIFIWVSLFRELIARELKFQKFYLFLLYLNFIFGIIAIFGHASYDIIDGAFKEFYTNHMKYLGGLAPVLCLVGMGFELVFLCHSREGGNPEKKEWIPAYAGMTYSIIKTILLYSITLFLLGGLIAMNISGINVVSLLIITGL
;
A
#
# COMPACT_ATOMS: atom_id res chain seq x y z
N MET A 1 -19.06 9.23 0.97
CA MET A 1 -18.56 9.92 -0.24
C MET A 1 -17.90 8.86 -1.09
N ASN A 2 -18.41 8.76 -2.32
CA ASN A 2 -18.33 7.61 -3.21
C ASN A 2 -16.95 7.54 -3.88
N ASN A 3 -16.49 6.35 -4.24
CA ASN A 3 -15.13 6.04 -4.74
C ASN A 3 -14.82 6.59 -6.15
N TYR A 4 -15.39 7.74 -6.53
CA TYR A 4 -15.25 8.32 -7.85
C TYR A 4 -14.23 9.45 -7.80
N ILE A 5 -13.03 9.20 -8.30
CA ILE A 5 -12.56 10.11 -9.35
C ILE A 5 -13.41 9.68 -10.53
N PRO A 6 -14.51 10.39 -10.88
CA PRO A 6 -15.26 10.02 -12.07
C PRO A 6 -14.23 10.03 -13.18
N MET A 7 -14.05 8.87 -13.81
CA MET A 7 -13.24 8.78 -15.01
C MET A 7 -13.76 9.87 -15.92
N LEU A 8 -12.99 10.93 -16.10
CA LEU A 8 -13.50 12.09 -16.81
C LEU A 8 -13.70 11.63 -18.24
N GLU A 9 -14.93 11.76 -18.73
CA GLU A 9 -15.33 11.46 -20.10
C GLU A 9 -14.75 12.52 -21.05
N ASN A 10 -13.43 12.65 -21.03
CA ASN A 10 -12.65 13.61 -21.76
C ASN A 10 -11.46 12.87 -22.35
N ILE A 11 -11.37 12.84 -23.67
CA ILE A 11 -10.32 12.10 -24.38
C ILE A 11 -8.90 12.48 -23.94
N VAL A 12 -8.65 13.74 -23.56
CA VAL A 12 -7.35 14.20 -23.08
C VAL A 12 -7.00 13.56 -21.74
N PHE A 13 -7.99 13.46 -20.82
CA PHE A 13 -7.81 12.76 -19.55
C PHE A 13 -7.50 11.29 -19.76
N ILE A 14 -8.26 10.62 -20.63
CA ILE A 14 -8.09 9.18 -20.93
C ILE A 14 -6.72 8.91 -21.52
N LEU A 15 -6.30 9.69 -22.52
CA LEU A 15 -4.99 9.55 -23.13
C LEU A 15 -3.86 9.84 -22.15
N GLY A 16 -4.01 10.88 -21.32
CA GLY A 16 -3.04 11.21 -20.28
C GLY A 16 -2.87 10.10 -19.25
N LEU A 17 -3.98 9.57 -18.73
CA LEU A 17 -3.98 8.46 -17.78
C LEU A 17 -3.40 7.18 -18.39
N SER A 18 -3.77 6.88 -19.63
CA SER A 18 -3.28 5.70 -20.37
C SER A 18 -1.77 5.79 -20.62
N LEU A 19 -1.30 6.94 -21.10
CA LEU A 19 0.13 7.16 -21.34
C LEU A 19 0.93 7.07 -20.05
N PHE A 20 0.46 7.73 -18.98
CA PHE A 20 1.08 7.66 -17.67
C PHE A 20 1.18 6.22 -17.15
N GLY A 21 0.07 5.47 -17.20
CA GLY A 21 0.03 4.08 -16.78
C GLY A 21 0.97 3.18 -17.58
N VAL A 22 0.96 3.30 -18.92
CA VAL A 22 1.83 2.51 -19.81
C VAL A 22 3.31 2.85 -19.57
N THR A 23 3.66 4.13 -19.41
CA THR A 23 5.03 4.53 -19.09
C THR A 23 5.51 3.91 -17.77
N LEU A 24 4.69 3.97 -16.72
CA LEU A 24 5.03 3.33 -15.45
C LEU A 24 5.14 1.80 -15.59
N LEU A 25 4.29 1.16 -16.37
CA LEU A 25 4.35 -0.29 -16.60
C LEU A 25 5.65 -0.68 -17.30
N LEU A 26 6.02 0.04 -18.36
CA LEU A 26 7.29 -0.19 -19.07
C LEU A 26 8.49 0.05 -18.16
N TYR A 27 8.43 1.07 -17.31
CA TYR A 27 9.47 1.34 -16.32
C TYR A 27 9.58 0.23 -15.27
N ALA A 28 8.45 -0.27 -14.77
CA ALA A 28 8.39 -1.39 -13.83
C ALA A 28 8.99 -2.67 -14.44
N ILE A 29 8.66 -2.97 -15.70
CA ILE A 29 9.24 -4.10 -16.45
C ILE A 29 10.76 -3.91 -16.63
N ASN A 30 11.21 -2.70 -16.94
CA ASN A 30 12.63 -2.39 -17.08
C ASN A 30 13.39 -2.61 -15.77
N ILE A 31 12.88 -2.12 -14.64
CA ILE A 31 13.49 -2.38 -13.34
C ILE A 31 13.52 -3.88 -13.04
N LEU A 32 12.43 -4.61 -13.30
CA LEU A 32 12.37 -6.05 -13.06
C LEU A 32 13.42 -6.81 -13.88
N TYR A 33 13.62 -6.41 -15.13
CA TYR A 33 14.61 -7.02 -16.03
C TYR A 33 16.04 -6.87 -15.52
N PHE A 34 16.38 -5.72 -14.94
CA PHE A 34 17.71 -5.44 -14.37
C PHE A 34 17.78 -5.64 -12.84
N PHE A 35 16.75 -6.26 -12.24
CA PHE A 35 16.68 -6.38 -10.80
C PHE A 35 17.76 -7.33 -10.25
N ASP A 36 18.40 -6.95 -9.15
CA ASP A 36 19.38 -7.79 -8.47
C ASP A 36 18.68 -8.79 -7.53
N TRP A 37 18.62 -10.04 -7.97
CA TRP A 37 17.97 -11.14 -7.25
C TRP A 37 18.80 -11.70 -6.09
N MET A 38 20.07 -11.28 -5.92
CA MET A 38 20.96 -11.88 -4.92
C MET A 38 20.68 -11.43 -3.48
N ASN A 39 19.94 -10.33 -3.27
CA ASN A 39 19.76 -9.75 -1.94
C ASN A 39 18.29 -9.43 -1.61
N LEU A 40 17.45 -10.46 -1.54
CA LEU A 40 16.05 -10.34 -1.12
C LEU A 40 15.87 -10.14 0.39
N ASN A 41 16.94 -10.31 1.18
CA ASN A 41 16.91 -10.05 2.63
C ASN A 41 17.01 -8.54 2.96
N SER A 42 17.26 -7.70 1.96
CA SER A 42 17.22 -6.25 2.09
C SER A 42 15.77 -5.75 2.07
N LEU A 43 15.42 -4.92 3.06
CA LEU A 43 14.12 -4.23 3.12
C LEU A 43 13.86 -3.44 1.84
N VAL A 44 14.88 -2.77 1.30
CA VAL A 44 14.77 -1.95 0.08
C VAL A 44 14.46 -2.83 -1.12
N ASN A 45 15.31 -3.85 -1.36
CA ASN A 45 15.19 -4.69 -2.55
C ASN A 45 13.85 -5.43 -2.56
N PHE A 46 13.46 -6.01 -1.42
CA PHE A 46 12.19 -6.71 -1.34
C PHE A 46 10.99 -5.76 -1.53
N THR A 47 11.03 -4.55 -0.97
CA THR A 47 9.97 -3.54 -1.18
C THR A 47 9.84 -3.17 -2.65
N VAL A 48 10.96 -2.92 -3.34
CA VAL A 48 10.99 -2.58 -4.77
C VAL A 48 10.42 -3.74 -5.60
N LEU A 49 10.92 -4.97 -5.38
CA LEU A 49 10.47 -6.14 -6.11
C LEU A 49 8.97 -6.41 -5.92
N SER A 50 8.52 -6.48 -4.67
CA SER A 50 7.12 -6.75 -4.32
C SER A 50 6.17 -5.68 -4.91
N THR A 51 6.57 -4.41 -4.86
CA THR A 51 5.82 -3.30 -5.46
C THR A 51 5.70 -3.45 -6.97
N ILE A 52 6.80 -3.75 -7.66
CA ILE A 52 6.82 -3.94 -9.12
C ILE A 52 5.93 -5.11 -9.52
N ILE A 53 6.04 -6.24 -8.83
CA ILE A 53 5.22 -7.43 -9.12
C ILE A 53 3.73 -7.11 -8.92
N MET A 54 3.35 -6.48 -7.80
CA MET A 54 1.96 -6.09 -7.56
C MET A 54 1.47 -5.07 -8.61
N PHE A 55 2.33 -4.15 -9.05
CA PHE A 55 1.97 -3.17 -10.07
C PHE A 55 1.69 -3.83 -11.43
N ILE A 56 2.56 -4.74 -11.87
CA ILE A 56 2.34 -5.51 -13.10
C ILE A 56 1.04 -6.33 -12.98
N LEU A 57 0.81 -6.97 -11.85
CA LEU A 57 -0.41 -7.72 -11.58
C LEU A 57 -1.67 -6.83 -11.56
N SER A 58 -1.58 -5.55 -11.18
CA SER A 58 -2.73 -4.65 -11.27
C SER A 58 -3.15 -4.40 -12.72
N PHE A 59 -2.19 -4.34 -13.65
CA PHE A 59 -2.48 -4.27 -15.09
C PHE A 59 -3.10 -5.56 -15.61
N VAL A 60 -2.66 -6.71 -15.10
CA VAL A 60 -3.31 -8.00 -15.40
C VAL A 60 -4.77 -7.98 -14.92
N CYS A 61 -5.04 -7.50 -13.70
CA CYS A 61 -6.41 -7.31 -13.20
C CYS A 61 -7.25 -6.37 -14.07
N PHE A 62 -6.69 -5.23 -14.49
CA PHE A 62 -7.39 -4.31 -15.39
C PHE A 62 -7.70 -4.96 -16.74
N GLY A 63 -6.75 -5.73 -17.31
CA GLY A 63 -6.96 -6.47 -18.55
C GLY A 63 -8.02 -7.57 -18.42
N TRP A 64 -8.05 -8.27 -17.28
CA TRP A 64 -9.06 -9.29 -17.00
C TRP A 64 -10.45 -8.68 -16.82
N SER A 65 -10.55 -7.61 -16.04
CA SER A 65 -11.79 -6.84 -15.90
C SER A 65 -12.28 -6.32 -17.25
N TYR A 66 -11.39 -5.78 -18.09
CA TYR A 66 -11.73 -5.30 -19.43
C TYR A 66 -12.33 -6.42 -20.29
N ASN A 67 -11.66 -7.57 -20.38
CA ASN A 67 -12.15 -8.71 -21.17
C ASN A 67 -13.53 -9.18 -20.69
N GLY A 68 -13.71 -9.33 -19.37
CA GLY A 68 -15.00 -9.66 -18.77
C GLY A 68 -16.09 -8.69 -19.21
N LEU A 69 -15.86 -7.39 -19.06
CA LEU A 69 -16.82 -6.34 -19.42
C LEU A 69 -17.14 -6.29 -20.92
N GLN A 70 -16.15 -6.53 -21.80
CA GLN A 70 -16.40 -6.56 -23.25
C GLN A 70 -17.39 -7.66 -23.64
N ASN A 71 -17.35 -8.83 -22.99
CA ASN A 71 -18.30 -9.91 -23.25
C ASN A 71 -19.71 -9.56 -22.76
N ILE A 72 -19.82 -8.76 -21.70
CA ILE A 72 -21.10 -8.41 -21.06
C ILE A 72 -21.83 -7.31 -21.82
N ILE A 73 -21.13 -6.27 -22.26
CA ILE A 73 -21.73 -5.13 -22.96
C ILE A 73 -22.42 -5.56 -24.26
N GLN A 74 -21.99 -6.67 -24.85
CA GLN A 74 -22.65 -7.27 -26.02
C GLN A 74 -24.04 -7.85 -25.70
N ILE A 75 -24.32 -8.14 -24.43
CA ILE A 75 -25.56 -8.78 -23.96
C ILE A 75 -26.48 -7.76 -23.27
N ILE A 76 -25.91 -6.90 -22.42
CA ILE A 76 -26.65 -5.96 -21.57
C ILE A 76 -26.00 -4.57 -21.66
N PRO A 77 -26.76 -3.48 -21.88
CA PRO A 77 -26.21 -2.14 -21.80
C PRO A 77 -25.79 -1.82 -20.36
N ILE A 78 -24.55 -1.34 -20.19
CA ILE A 78 -23.98 -0.97 -18.90
C ILE A 78 -23.80 0.55 -18.86
N GLU A 79 -24.22 1.18 -17.76
CA GLU A 79 -23.92 2.58 -17.49
C GLU A 79 -22.41 2.80 -17.35
N ILE A 80 -21.92 3.91 -17.90
CA ILE A 80 -20.48 4.18 -18.02
C ILE A 80 -19.79 4.30 -16.66
N GLU A 81 -20.49 4.81 -15.64
CA GLU A 81 -20.00 4.90 -14.28
C GLU A 81 -19.77 3.51 -13.68
N PHE A 82 -20.69 2.59 -13.90
CA PHE A 82 -20.58 1.21 -13.42
C PHE A 82 -19.51 0.43 -14.20
N TYR A 83 -19.37 0.71 -15.49
CA TYR A 83 -18.30 0.15 -16.31
C TYR A 83 -16.92 0.48 -15.73
N TYR A 84 -16.65 1.76 -15.45
CA TYR A 84 -15.36 2.16 -14.89
C TYR A 84 -15.15 1.70 -13.46
N GLU A 85 -16.22 1.65 -12.65
CA GLU A 85 -16.16 1.07 -11.31
C GLU A 85 -15.64 -0.37 -11.36
N LEU A 86 -16.27 -1.24 -12.16
CA LEU A 86 -15.87 -2.65 -12.29
C LEU A 86 -14.51 -2.82 -12.98
N LEU A 87 -14.20 -1.97 -13.97
CA LEU A 87 -12.93 -2.00 -14.69
C LEU A 87 -11.75 -1.79 -13.74
N PHE A 88 -11.86 -0.80 -12.86
CA PHE A 88 -10.77 -0.40 -11.97
C PHE A 88 -10.82 -1.07 -10.59
N TRP A 89 -11.92 -1.73 -10.20
CA TRP A 89 -12.10 -2.27 -8.86
C TRP A 89 -10.94 -3.19 -8.43
N SER A 90 -10.73 -4.27 -9.17
CA SER A 90 -9.78 -5.33 -8.83
C SER A 90 -8.31 -4.85 -8.82
N GLY A 91 -7.88 -4.18 -9.89
CA GLY A 91 -6.53 -3.63 -9.98
C GLY A 91 -6.30 -2.47 -9.00
N GLY A 92 -7.33 -1.67 -8.73
CA GLY A 92 -7.31 -0.62 -7.72
C GLY A 92 -7.04 -1.16 -6.32
N HIS A 93 -7.68 -2.27 -5.93
CA HIS A 93 -7.39 -2.91 -4.63
C HIS A 93 -5.93 -3.37 -4.52
N LEU A 94 -5.34 -3.86 -5.61
CA LEU A 94 -3.93 -4.24 -5.61
C LEU A 94 -3.00 -3.01 -5.52
N LEU A 95 -3.35 -1.89 -6.17
CA LEU A 95 -2.66 -0.61 -5.98
C LEU A 95 -2.72 -0.14 -4.51
N GLN A 96 -3.81 -0.42 -3.80
CA GLN A 96 -3.91 -0.11 -2.36
C GLN A 96 -2.88 -0.87 -1.52
N PHE A 97 -2.65 -2.15 -1.81
CA PHE A 97 -1.59 -2.92 -1.16
C PHE A 97 -0.18 -2.42 -1.52
N ILE A 98 0.04 -1.86 -2.71
CA ILE A 98 1.31 -1.20 -3.05
C ILE A 98 1.54 0.02 -2.16
N TYR A 99 0.52 0.85 -1.95
CA TYR A 99 0.66 2.00 -1.06
C TYR A 99 1.00 1.58 0.37
N THR A 100 0.35 0.54 0.91
CA THR A 100 0.69 0.03 2.25
C THR A 100 2.09 -0.59 2.30
N GLN A 101 2.52 -1.27 1.23
CA GLN A 101 3.88 -1.82 1.11
C GLN A 101 4.95 -0.73 1.22
N ILE A 102 4.79 0.35 0.44
CA ILE A 102 5.70 1.50 0.44
C ILE A 102 5.62 2.23 1.78
N LEU A 103 4.42 2.40 2.35
CA LEU A 103 4.22 3.05 3.64
C LEU A 103 4.97 2.34 4.77
N ILE A 104 4.84 1.00 4.87
CA ILE A 104 5.57 0.19 5.86
C ILE A 104 7.08 0.43 5.72
N PHE A 105 7.61 0.36 4.49
CA PHE A 105 9.04 0.58 4.23
C PHE A 105 9.50 2.00 4.62
N ILE A 106 8.70 3.03 4.30
CA ILE A 106 8.99 4.42 4.66
C ILE A 106 8.97 4.59 6.18
N TRP A 107 7.97 4.08 6.89
CA TRP A 107 7.91 4.16 8.34
C TRP A 107 9.12 3.49 8.99
N VAL A 108 9.49 2.29 8.54
CA VAL A 108 10.67 1.56 9.05
C VAL A 108 11.95 2.33 8.77
N SER A 109 12.06 2.95 7.59
CA SER A 109 13.23 3.77 7.23
C SER A 109 13.32 5.04 8.08
N LEU A 110 12.22 5.79 8.21
CA LEU A 110 12.15 6.99 9.06
C LEU A 110 12.40 6.64 10.53
N PHE A 111 11.88 5.51 10.99
CA PHE A 111 12.07 5.02 12.35
C PHE A 111 13.55 4.69 12.61
N ARG A 112 14.23 4.00 11.68
CA ARG A 112 15.67 3.74 11.77
C ARG A 112 16.48 5.04 11.90
N GLU A 113 16.17 6.03 11.08
CA GLU A 113 16.81 7.36 11.15
C GLU A 113 16.49 8.07 12.48
N LEU A 114 15.25 7.95 12.97
CA LEU A 114 14.81 8.56 14.23
C LEU A 114 15.54 8.00 15.46
N ILE A 115 15.78 6.68 15.50
CA ILE A 115 16.51 6.04 16.59
C ILE A 115 18.04 6.15 16.43
N ALA A 116 18.52 6.56 15.25
CA ALA A 116 19.93 6.67 14.88
C ALA A 116 20.73 5.38 15.19
N ARG A 117 20.13 4.22 14.93
CA ARG A 117 20.67 2.88 15.22
C ARG A 117 20.14 1.86 14.22
N GLU A 118 20.86 0.75 14.09
CA GLU A 118 20.36 -0.42 13.35
C GLU A 118 19.11 -1.01 14.01
N LEU A 119 18.20 -1.51 13.18
CA LEU A 119 16.96 -2.12 13.62
C LEU A 119 17.24 -3.51 14.19
N LYS A 120 16.98 -3.68 15.49
CA LYS A 120 17.13 -4.97 16.18
C LYS A 120 16.17 -6.01 15.58
N PHE A 121 14.98 -5.58 15.18
CA PHE A 121 13.95 -6.45 14.62
C PHE A 121 13.83 -6.37 13.10
N GLN A 122 14.92 -6.12 12.37
CA GLN A 122 14.92 -6.03 10.89
C GLN A 122 14.19 -7.20 10.21
N LYS A 123 14.41 -8.44 10.66
CA LYS A 123 13.75 -9.64 10.10
C LYS A 123 12.23 -9.61 10.28
N PHE A 124 11.73 -9.03 11.37
CA PHE A 124 10.30 -8.87 11.60
C PHE A 124 9.69 -7.87 10.61
N TYR A 125 10.32 -6.71 10.41
CA TYR A 125 9.84 -5.74 9.41
C TYR A 125 9.89 -6.30 7.99
N LEU A 126 10.93 -7.07 7.66
CA LEU A 126 10.99 -7.78 6.38
C LEU A 126 9.85 -8.79 6.25
N PHE A 127 9.59 -9.58 7.30
CA PHE A 127 8.45 -10.49 7.35
C PHE A 127 7.12 -9.76 7.11
N LEU A 128 6.90 -8.58 7.68
CA LEU A 128 5.69 -7.79 7.44
C LEU A 128 5.55 -7.34 5.99
N LEU A 129 6.66 -6.99 5.32
CA LEU A 129 6.65 -6.69 3.89
C LEU A 129 6.27 -7.94 3.07
N TYR A 130 6.79 -9.12 3.42
CA TYR A 130 6.40 -10.38 2.77
C TYR A 130 4.91 -10.67 3.01
N LEU A 131 4.44 -10.47 4.24
CA LEU A 131 3.06 -10.71 4.62
C LEU A 131 2.10 -9.83 3.81
N ASN A 132 2.36 -8.52 3.72
CA ASN A 132 1.55 -7.59 2.95
C ASN A 132 1.60 -7.89 1.44
N PHE A 133 2.75 -8.29 0.92
CA PHE A 133 2.87 -8.75 -0.47
C PHE A 133 1.99 -9.97 -0.74
N ILE A 134 2.04 -11.00 0.11
CA ILE A 134 1.18 -12.19 -0.03
C ILE A 134 -0.30 -11.81 0.06
N PHE A 135 -0.69 -10.92 0.97
CA PHE A 135 -2.06 -10.43 1.03
C PHE A 135 -2.47 -9.71 -0.25
N GLY A 136 -1.59 -8.90 -0.86
CA GLY A 136 -1.84 -8.31 -2.16
C GLY A 136 -2.10 -9.36 -3.24
N ILE A 137 -1.27 -10.41 -3.34
CA ILE A 137 -1.43 -11.48 -4.34
C ILE A 137 -2.79 -12.20 -4.23
N ILE A 138 -3.37 -12.28 -3.03
CA ILE A 138 -4.70 -12.88 -2.83
C ILE A 138 -5.78 -12.19 -3.70
N ALA A 139 -5.61 -10.90 -4.03
CA ALA A 139 -6.53 -10.16 -4.88
C ALA A 139 -6.78 -10.82 -6.25
N ILE A 140 -5.81 -11.56 -6.78
CA ILE A 140 -5.93 -12.24 -8.08
C ILE A 140 -7.00 -13.34 -8.06
N PHE A 141 -7.21 -13.97 -6.91
CA PHE A 141 -8.22 -15.04 -6.79
C PHE A 141 -9.65 -14.53 -6.94
N GLY A 142 -9.90 -13.23 -6.79
CA GLY A 142 -11.23 -12.64 -7.01
C GLY A 142 -11.73 -12.90 -8.44
N HIS A 143 -10.91 -12.64 -9.44
CA HIS A 143 -11.20 -12.94 -10.85
C HIS A 143 -11.33 -14.42 -11.18
N ALA A 144 -10.61 -15.28 -10.45
CA ALA A 144 -10.70 -16.72 -10.64
C ALA A 144 -11.97 -17.34 -10.01
N SER A 145 -12.58 -16.66 -9.04
CA SER A 145 -13.64 -17.22 -8.20
C SER A 145 -15.02 -16.61 -8.46
N TYR A 146 -15.08 -15.37 -8.95
CA TYR A 146 -16.32 -14.61 -9.10
C TYR A 146 -16.43 -13.99 -10.50
N ASP A 147 -17.66 -13.94 -11.02
CA ASP A 147 -17.97 -13.18 -12.23
C ASP A 147 -17.99 -11.68 -11.90
N ILE A 148 -17.47 -10.85 -12.80
CA ILE A 148 -17.33 -9.41 -12.60
C ILE A 148 -18.67 -8.69 -12.40
N ILE A 149 -19.80 -9.25 -12.88
CA ILE A 149 -21.14 -8.66 -12.66
C ILE A 149 -21.69 -8.99 -11.28
N ASP A 150 -21.25 -10.10 -10.69
CA ASP A 150 -21.79 -10.57 -9.42
C ASP A 150 -21.43 -9.58 -8.30
N GLY A 151 -22.40 -9.28 -7.44
CA GLY A 151 -22.15 -8.50 -6.22
C GLY A 151 -21.05 -9.13 -5.36
N ALA A 152 -20.91 -10.46 -5.40
CA ALA A 152 -19.87 -11.21 -4.72
C ALA A 152 -18.45 -10.81 -5.15
N PHE A 153 -18.26 -10.37 -6.40
CA PHE A 153 -16.96 -9.89 -6.88
C PHE A 153 -16.52 -8.65 -6.10
N LYS A 154 -17.37 -7.62 -6.03
CA LYS A 154 -17.05 -6.40 -5.29
C LYS A 154 -16.95 -6.65 -3.79
N GLU A 155 -17.81 -7.52 -3.26
CA GLU A 155 -17.78 -7.92 -1.86
C GLU A 155 -16.47 -8.62 -1.48
N PHE A 156 -15.96 -9.52 -2.32
CA PHE A 156 -14.67 -10.18 -2.10
C PHE A 156 -13.55 -9.17 -1.90
N TYR A 157 -13.37 -8.24 -2.84
CA TYR A 157 -12.33 -7.22 -2.78
C TYR A 157 -12.52 -6.27 -1.58
N THR A 158 -13.76 -5.91 -1.29
CA THR A 158 -14.13 -5.09 -0.13
C THR A 158 -13.71 -5.75 1.18
N ASN A 159 -14.09 -7.01 1.37
CA ASN A 159 -13.73 -7.78 2.56
C ASN A 159 -12.23 -8.03 2.63
N HIS A 160 -11.59 -8.30 1.49
CA HIS A 160 -10.15 -8.50 1.38
C HIS A 160 -9.38 -7.30 1.92
N MET A 161 -9.70 -6.07 1.49
CA MET A 161 -9.06 -4.86 2.03
C MET A 161 -9.44 -4.59 3.48
N LYS A 162 -10.71 -4.79 3.85
CA LYS A 162 -11.17 -4.58 5.23
C LYS A 162 -10.41 -5.42 6.25
N TYR A 163 -10.17 -6.70 5.94
CA TYR A 163 -9.54 -7.62 6.88
C TYR A 163 -8.02 -7.68 6.76
N LEU A 164 -7.45 -7.52 5.56
CA LEU A 164 -6.01 -7.71 5.35
C LEU A 164 -5.24 -6.40 5.13
N GLY A 165 -5.88 -5.36 4.57
CA GLY A 165 -5.19 -4.14 4.14
C GLY A 165 -4.52 -3.36 5.28
N GLY A 166 -5.12 -3.36 6.48
CA GLY A 166 -4.56 -2.70 7.66
C GLY A 166 -3.64 -3.56 8.52
N LEU A 167 -3.59 -4.88 8.30
CA LEU A 167 -3.00 -5.82 9.26
C LEU A 167 -1.48 -5.65 9.38
N ALA A 168 -0.76 -5.66 8.25
CA ALA A 168 0.70 -5.53 8.26
C ALA A 168 1.19 -4.15 8.73
N PRO A 169 0.59 -3.01 8.31
CA PRO A 169 0.96 -1.70 8.85
C PRO A 169 0.72 -1.56 10.35
N VAL A 170 -0.40 -2.07 10.89
CA VAL A 170 -0.67 -2.01 12.33
C VAL A 170 0.35 -2.86 13.12
N LEU A 171 0.69 -4.05 12.63
CA LEU A 171 1.74 -4.87 13.24
C LEU A 171 3.12 -4.18 13.18
N CYS A 172 3.39 -3.40 12.13
CA CYS A 172 4.60 -2.60 12.02
C CYS A 172 4.70 -1.55 13.15
N LEU A 173 3.60 -0.83 13.42
CA LEU A 173 3.53 0.14 14.51
C LEU A 173 3.74 -0.49 15.89
N VAL A 174 3.14 -1.66 16.11
CA VAL A 174 3.34 -2.44 17.33
C VAL A 174 4.82 -2.83 17.48
N GLY A 175 5.45 -3.32 16.41
CA GLY A 175 6.88 -3.65 16.38
C GLY A 175 7.78 -2.46 16.74
N MET A 176 7.51 -1.29 16.15
CA MET A 176 8.23 -0.05 16.47
C MET A 176 8.08 0.35 17.93
N GLY A 177 6.86 0.23 18.47
CA GLY A 177 6.58 0.50 19.89
C GLY A 177 7.38 -0.41 20.82
N PHE A 178 7.40 -1.73 20.54
CA PHE A 178 8.21 -2.68 21.31
C PHE A 178 9.71 -2.40 21.21
N GLU A 179 10.20 -2.03 20.04
CA GLU A 179 11.60 -1.69 19.84
C GLU A 179 12.01 -0.42 20.61
N LEU A 180 11.17 0.60 20.62
CA LEU A 180 11.37 1.81 21.45
C LEU A 180 11.45 1.48 22.94
N VAL A 181 10.55 0.64 23.45
CA VAL A 181 10.56 0.22 24.85
C VAL A 181 11.87 -0.50 25.19
N PHE A 182 12.33 -1.41 24.32
CA PHE A 182 13.60 -2.11 24.52
C PHE A 182 14.79 -1.15 24.53
N LEU A 183 14.80 -0.15 23.63
CA LEU A 183 15.86 0.86 23.57
C LEU A 183 15.90 1.75 24.82
N CYS A 184 14.73 2.15 25.35
CA CYS A 184 14.64 2.91 26.59
C CYS A 184 15.20 2.10 27.78
N HIS A 185 14.82 0.82 27.89
CA HIS A 185 15.29 -0.04 28.97
C HIS A 185 16.79 -0.34 28.91
N SER A 186 17.35 -0.56 27.71
CA SER A 186 18.80 -0.71 27.53
C SER A 186 19.61 0.56 27.83
N ARG A 187 19.00 1.75 27.74
CA ARG A 187 19.65 3.01 28.12
C ARG A 187 19.74 3.19 29.64
N GLU A 188 18.75 2.74 30.39
CA GLU A 188 18.74 2.83 31.86
C GLU A 188 19.80 1.94 32.53
N GLY A 189 20.22 0.85 31.88
CA GLY A 189 21.29 -0.03 32.36
C GLY A 189 22.72 0.37 31.96
N GLY A 190 22.90 1.45 31.17
CA GLY A 190 24.20 1.89 30.65
C GLY A 190 24.67 3.24 31.22
N ASN A 191 25.98 3.40 31.42
CA ASN A 191 26.62 4.62 31.93
C ASN A 191 26.22 5.87 31.07
N PRO A 192 25.73 6.98 31.64
CA PRO A 192 25.08 8.08 30.91
C PRO A 192 26.03 9.04 30.15
N GLU A 193 27.26 8.63 29.82
CA GLU A 193 28.36 9.54 29.45
C GLU A 193 28.54 9.88 27.96
N LYS A 194 27.55 9.64 27.09
CA LYS A 194 27.60 10.19 25.72
C LYS A 194 26.34 10.97 25.37
N LYS A 195 26.20 12.14 26.00
CA LYS A 195 25.48 13.27 25.39
C LYS A 195 26.41 13.92 24.37
N GLU A 196 26.53 13.31 23.21
CA GLU A 196 27.09 13.99 22.03
C GLU A 196 26.25 15.23 21.76
N TRP A 197 26.91 16.38 21.61
CA TRP A 197 26.29 17.63 21.19
C TRP A 197 25.65 17.40 19.82
N ILE A 198 24.34 17.16 19.78
CA ILE A 198 23.57 17.06 18.55
C ILE A 198 23.62 18.45 17.90
N PRO A 199 24.26 18.63 16.73
CA PRO A 199 24.28 19.93 16.07
C PRO A 199 22.84 20.40 15.82
N ALA A 200 22.57 21.71 15.90
CA ALA A 200 21.22 22.26 15.74
C ALA A 200 20.52 21.77 14.45
N TYR A 201 21.29 21.53 13.38
CA TYR A 201 20.84 20.89 12.15
C TYR A 201 20.32 19.45 12.35
N ALA A 202 21.04 18.62 13.11
CA ALA A 202 20.58 17.28 13.46
C ALA A 202 19.34 17.30 14.37
N GLY A 203 19.23 18.31 15.25
CA GLY A 203 18.01 18.54 16.04
C GLY A 203 16.79 18.91 15.18
N MET A 204 16.99 19.74 14.15
CA MET A 204 15.95 20.12 13.19
C MET A 204 15.50 18.92 12.36
N THR A 205 16.45 18.15 11.79
CA THR A 205 16.16 16.93 11.02
C THR A 205 15.44 15.89 11.86
N TYR A 206 15.86 15.69 13.11
CA TYR A 206 15.18 14.80 14.06
C TYR A 206 13.72 15.22 14.29
N SER A 207 13.49 16.52 14.54
CA SER A 207 12.14 17.05 14.75
C SER A 207 11.24 16.84 13.52
N ILE A 208 11.79 17.06 12.32
CA ILE A 208 11.08 16.88 11.04
C ILE A 208 10.71 15.40 10.86
N ILE A 209 11.67 14.47 10.99
CA ILE A 209 11.43 13.03 10.84
C ILE A 209 10.36 12.55 11.83
N LYS A 210 10.49 12.94 13.10
CA LYS A 210 9.52 12.61 14.15
C LYS A 210 8.13 13.11 13.80
N THR A 211 8.04 14.35 13.31
CA THR A 211 6.77 15.00 12.96
C THR A 211 6.12 14.32 11.76
N ILE A 212 6.88 14.05 10.70
CA ILE A 212 6.40 13.32 9.51
C ILE A 212 5.86 11.94 9.90
N LEU A 213 6.63 11.19 10.70
CA LEU A 213 6.23 9.87 11.14
C LEU A 213 4.94 9.94 11.98
N LEU A 214 4.85 10.85 12.95
CA LEU A 214 3.69 10.99 13.82
C LEU A 214 2.42 11.39 13.04
N TYR A 215 2.51 12.36 12.14
CA TYR A 215 1.37 12.75 11.30
C TYR A 215 0.96 11.62 10.36
N SER A 216 1.92 10.94 9.72
CA SER A 216 1.62 9.81 8.84
C SER A 216 0.92 8.67 9.57
N ILE A 217 1.39 8.30 10.77
CA ILE A 217 0.76 7.30 11.63
C ILE A 217 -0.65 7.74 12.03
N THR A 218 -0.80 8.99 12.45
CA THR A 218 -2.10 9.53 12.90
C THR A 218 -3.11 9.52 11.76
N LEU A 219 -2.72 9.98 10.57
CA LEU A 219 -3.58 9.98 9.39
C LEU A 219 -3.95 8.55 8.96
N PHE A 220 -3.00 7.62 8.99
CA PHE A 220 -3.27 6.22 8.67
C PHE A 220 -4.27 5.59 9.65
N LEU A 221 -4.10 5.81 10.96
CA LEU A 221 -5.00 5.27 11.98
C LEU A 221 -6.39 5.91 11.91
N LEU A 222 -6.48 7.23 11.71
CA LEU A 222 -7.75 7.92 11.50
C LEU A 222 -8.44 7.40 10.23
N GLY A 223 -7.68 7.21 9.16
CA GLY A 223 -8.14 6.60 7.92
C GLY A 223 -8.78 5.22 8.18
N GLY A 224 -8.01 4.32 8.80
CA GLY A 224 -8.48 2.98 9.15
C GLY A 224 -9.72 2.98 10.05
N LEU A 225 -9.80 3.87 11.03
CA LEU A 225 -10.97 3.98 11.91
C LEU A 225 -12.24 4.37 11.15
N ILE A 226 -12.16 5.31 10.21
CA ILE A 226 -13.32 5.68 9.41
C ILE A 226 -13.65 4.53 8.44
N ALA A 227 -12.66 3.86 7.84
CA ALA A 227 -12.86 2.68 7.00
C ALA A 227 -13.64 1.55 7.71
N MET A 228 -13.35 1.29 8.99
CA MET A 228 -14.05 0.27 9.77
C MET A 228 -15.50 0.63 10.10
N ASN A 229 -15.80 1.94 10.24
CA ASN A 229 -17.13 2.45 10.55
C ASN A 229 -18.01 2.66 9.32
N ILE A 230 -17.46 2.47 8.12
CA ILE A 230 -18.23 2.48 6.89
C ILE A 230 -19.05 1.18 6.78
N SER A 231 -20.37 1.33 6.82
CA SER A 231 -21.33 0.28 6.51
C SER A 231 -21.94 0.54 5.13
N GLY A 232 -21.54 -0.28 4.14
CA GLY A 232 -22.03 -0.20 2.76
C GLY A 232 -20.96 -0.59 1.73
N ILE A 233 -21.33 -1.44 0.76
CA ILE A 233 -20.44 -2.00 -0.28
C ILE A 233 -19.77 -0.91 -1.14
N ASN A 234 -20.36 0.29 -1.21
CA ASN A 234 -19.91 1.36 -2.12
C ASN A 234 -18.80 2.28 -1.57
N VAL A 235 -18.29 2.09 -0.34
CA VAL A 235 -17.44 3.12 0.30
C VAL A 235 -16.19 2.56 1.02
N VAL A 236 -16.03 1.25 1.15
CA VAL A 236 -15.00 0.64 2.03
C VAL A 236 -13.55 0.87 1.54
N SER A 237 -13.34 1.08 0.24
CA SER A 237 -11.98 1.18 -0.31
C SER A 237 -11.31 2.55 -0.11
N LEU A 238 -12.03 3.60 0.30
CA LEU A 238 -11.49 4.97 0.24
C LEU A 238 -10.50 5.32 1.36
N LEU A 239 -10.57 4.67 2.51
CA LEU A 239 -10.03 5.26 3.75
C LEU A 239 -8.83 4.58 4.37
N ILE A 240 -8.31 3.51 3.76
CA ILE A 240 -7.04 2.92 4.21
C ILE A 240 -5.84 3.80 3.79
N ILE A 241 -6.05 4.80 2.92
CA ILE A 241 -4.93 5.56 2.31
C ILE A 241 -5.06 7.07 2.43
N THR A 242 -6.26 7.65 2.54
CA THR A 242 -6.38 9.10 2.71
C THR A 242 -6.90 9.45 4.08
N GLY A 243 -6.03 10.00 4.92
CA GLY A 243 -6.43 10.91 5.99
C GLY A 243 -6.90 12.26 5.43
N LEU A 244 -7.64 12.25 4.32
CA LEU A 244 -8.36 13.35 3.67
C LEU A 244 -9.49 12.78 2.80
#